data_AF-A0A534C2T5-F1
#
_entry.id   AF-A0A534C2T5-F1
#
_cell.length_a   1.000
_cell.length_b   1.000
_cell.length_c   1.000
_cell.angle_alpha   90.00
_cell.angle_beta   90.00
_cell.angle_gamma   90.00
#
_symmetry.space_group_name_H-M   'P 1'
#
loop_
_entity.id
_entity.type
_entity.pdbx_description
1 polymer ?
#
loop_
_entity_poly.entity_id
_entity_poly.type
_entity_poly.pdbx_seq_one_letter_code
_entity_poly.pdbx_strand_id
1 'polypeptide(L)' 'MKKTVSKNALYAQSGGVSAVINASACGVIETAMKQSKHIAKVYAGRDGIIGALTEDL' A
#
# COMPACT_ATOMS: atom_id res chain seq x y z
N MET A 1 -0.84 -8.08 -28.73
CA MET A 1 -0.16 -8.19 -27.40
C MET A 1 -1.21 -8.04 -26.31
N LYS A 2 -1.30 -8.98 -25.35
CA LYS A 2 -2.22 -8.85 -24.21
C LYS A 2 -1.76 -7.68 -23.33
N LYS A 3 -2.59 -6.66 -23.18
CA LYS A 3 -2.36 -5.56 -22.22
C LYS A 3 -2.40 -6.16 -20.83
N THR A 4 -1.26 -6.29 -20.16
CA THR A 4 -1.23 -6.70 -18.75
C THR A 4 -1.87 -5.60 -17.92
N VAL A 5 -3.00 -5.91 -17.30
CA VAL A 5 -3.68 -5.00 -16.38
C VAL A 5 -2.84 -4.91 -15.12
N SER A 6 -2.34 -3.72 -14.81
CA SER A 6 -1.60 -3.44 -13.58
C SER A 6 -2.50 -3.67 -12.36
N LYS A 7 -1.98 -4.33 -11.33
CA LYS A 7 -2.75 -4.67 -10.13
C LYS A 7 -2.69 -3.53 -9.12
N ASN A 8 -3.65 -3.47 -8.21
CA ASN A 8 -3.57 -2.55 -7.07
C ASN A 8 -2.73 -3.18 -5.95
N ALA A 9 -2.21 -2.34 -5.07
CA ALA A 9 -1.55 -2.73 -3.82
C ALA A 9 -2.34 -2.21 -2.61
N LEU A 10 -2.22 -2.93 -1.50
CA LEU A 10 -2.75 -2.56 -0.19
C LEU A 10 -1.58 -2.50 0.79
N TYR A 11 -1.47 -1.41 1.54
CA TYR A 11 -0.50 -1.25 2.62
C TYR A 11 -1.23 -1.10 3.96
N ALA A 12 -0.78 -1.79 4.99
CA ALA A 12 -1.33 -1.69 6.34
C ALA A 12 -0.22 -1.88 7.36
N GLN A 13 -0.15 -1.00 8.35
CA GLN A 13 0.75 -1.14 9.49
C GLN A 13 0.11 -2.04 10.55
N SER A 14 0.92 -2.75 11.33
CA SER A 14 0.44 -3.66 12.38
C SER A 14 1.36 -3.57 13.60
N GLY A 15 0.80 -3.79 14.79
CA GLY A 15 1.51 -3.68 16.06
C GLY A 15 1.69 -2.25 16.54
N GLY A 16 2.58 -2.07 17.53
CA GLY A 16 2.92 -0.74 18.05
C GLY A 16 3.72 0.08 17.04
N VAL A 17 3.43 1.37 16.94
CA VAL A 17 4.17 2.30 16.09
C VAL A 17 5.61 2.47 16.56
N SER A 18 6.51 2.81 15.63
CA SER A 18 7.89 3.17 15.92
C SER A 18 8.25 4.49 15.28
N ALA A 19 9.34 5.11 15.74
CA ALA A 19 9.80 6.40 15.21
C ALA A 19 10.10 6.39 13.69
N VAL A 20 10.29 5.21 13.09
CA VAL A 20 10.72 5.06 11.70
C VAL A 20 9.72 4.32 10.81
N ILE A 21 8.56 3.89 11.33
CA ILE A 21 7.61 3.08 10.55
C ILE A 21 7.10 3.82 9.29
N ASN A 22 7.01 5.14 9.35
CA ASN A 22 6.62 5.98 8.22
C ASN A 22 7.71 6.08 7.14
N ALA A 23 8.98 5.87 7.48
CA ALA A 23 10.03 5.78 6.47
C ALA A 23 9.86 4.52 5.60
N SER A 24 9.46 3.39 6.20
CA SER A 24 9.09 2.19 5.46
C SER A 24 7.84 2.39 4.60
N ALA A 25 6.80 3.04 5.14
CA ALA A 25 5.59 3.39 4.38
C ALA A 25 5.93 4.26 3.16
N CYS A 26 6.75 5.30 3.36
CA CYS A 26 7.24 6.18 2.30
C CYS A 26 7.94 5.39 1.19
N GLY A 27 8.90 4.53 1.54
CA GLY A 27 9.62 3.71 0.56
C GLY A 27 8.72 2.80 -0.28
N VAL A 28 7.69 2.19 0.33
CA VAL A 28 6.68 1.39 -0.37
C VAL A 28 5.88 2.26 -1.35
N ILE A 29 5.35 3.38 -0.89
CA ILE A 29 4.49 4.26 -1.68
C ILE A 29 5.25 4.87 -2.86
N GLU A 30 6.45 5.43 -2.61
CA GLU A 30 7.27 6.01 -3.68
C GLU A 30 7.65 4.97 -4.74
N THR A 31 8.01 3.76 -4.32
CA THR A 31 8.36 2.69 -5.25
C THR A 31 7.15 2.26 -6.07
N ALA A 32 5.98 2.12 -5.45
CA ALA A 32 4.74 1.80 -6.16
C ALA A 32 4.38 2.88 -7.20
N MET A 33 4.56 4.16 -6.85
CA MET A 33 4.36 5.27 -7.79
C MET A 33 5.34 5.22 -8.98
N LYS A 34 6.63 4.93 -8.71
CA LYS A 34 7.67 4.77 -9.75
C LYS A 34 7.43 3.53 -10.63
N GLN A 35 6.77 2.50 -10.09
CA GLN A 35 6.47 1.23 -10.76
C GLN A 35 5.02 1.16 -11.28
N SER A 36 4.47 2.29 -11.76
CA SER A 36 3.08 2.40 -12.23
C SER A 36 2.70 1.44 -13.37
N LYS A 37 3.69 0.94 -14.12
CA LYS A 37 3.51 -0.15 -15.10
C LYS A 37 3.01 -1.44 -14.45
N HIS A 38 3.39 -1.68 -13.19
CA HIS A 38 3.09 -2.90 -12.44
C HIS A 38 2.01 -2.68 -11.37
N ILE A 39 1.97 -1.50 -10.74
CA ILE A 39 1.04 -1.15 -9.65
C ILE A 39 0.17 0.04 -10.07
N ALA A 40 -1.14 -0.15 -10.14
CA ALA A 40 -2.07 0.89 -10.57
C ALA A 40 -2.42 1.89 -9.46
N LYS A 41 -2.84 1.40 -8.30
CA LYS A 41 -3.19 2.21 -7.12
C LYS A 41 -2.65 1.57 -5.84
N VAL A 42 -2.40 2.40 -4.84
CA VAL A 42 -2.06 1.97 -3.48
C VAL A 42 -3.20 2.42 -2.56
N TYR A 43 -3.80 1.47 -1.85
CA TYR A 43 -4.78 1.72 -0.78
C TYR A 43 -4.11 1.53 0.58
N ALA A 44 -4.62 2.19 1.62
CA ALA A 44 -4.04 2.14 2.95
C ALA A 44 -5.11 1.77 3.98
N GLY A 45 -4.98 0.62 4.64
CA GLY A 45 -5.92 0.22 5.67
C GLY A 45 -5.88 1.17 6.88
N ARG A 46 -7.01 1.80 7.20
CA ARG A 46 -7.16 2.57 8.43
C ARG A 46 -7.01 1.64 9.63
N ASP A 47 -6.26 2.07 10.65
CA ASP A 47 -5.99 1.24 11.84
C ASP A 47 -5.39 -0.15 11.53
N GLY A 48 -4.63 -0.22 10.43
CA GLY A 48 -3.91 -1.43 10.03
C GLY A 48 -4.78 -2.45 9.30
N ILE A 49 -4.61 -3.73 9.63
CA ILE A 49 -5.34 -4.81 8.93
C ILE A 49 -6.85 -4.74 9.19
N ILE A 50 -7.28 -4.15 10.30
CA ILE A 50 -8.70 -4.03 10.64
C ILE A 50 -9.45 -3.15 9.64
N GLY A 51 -8.88 -2.02 9.20
CA GLY A 51 -9.49 -1.20 8.14
C GLY A 51 -9.65 -1.96 6.84
N ALA A 52 -8.67 -2.81 6.48
CA ALA A 52 -8.82 -3.66 5.29
C ALA A 52 -9.93 -4.71 5.42
N LEU A 53 -10.12 -5.29 6.60
CA LEU A 53 -11.20 -6.26 6.86
C LEU A 53 -12.59 -5.61 6.95
N THR A 54 -12.64 -4.32 7.27
CA THR A 54 -13.87 -3.54 7.43
C THR A 54 -14.14 -2.57 6.27
N GLU A 55 -13.36 -2.67 5.19
CA GLU A 55 -13.43 -1.82 4.00
C GLU A 55 -13.20 -0.31 4.25
N ASP A 56 -12.45 0.04 5.29
CA ASP A 56 -11.94 1.39 5.58
C ASP A 56 -10.49 1.53 5.06
N LEU A 57 -10.38 1.95 3.79
CA LEU A 57 -9.17 1.94 2.95
C LEU A 57 -8.75 3.31 2.38
#